data_AF-A0A972BXJ3-F1
#
_entry.id   AF-A0A972BXJ3-F1
#
_cell.length_a   1.000
_cell.length_b   1.000
_cell.length_c   1.000
_cell.angle_alpha   90.00
_cell.angle_beta   90.00
_cell.angle_gamma   90.00
#
_symmetry.space_group_name_H-M   'P 1'
#
loop_
_entity.id
_entity.type
_entity.pdbx_description
1 polymer ?
#
loop_
_entity_poly.entity_id
_entity_poly.type
_entity_poly.pdbx_seq_one_letter_code
_entity_poly.pdbx_strand_id
1 'polypeptide(L)' 'MYEKLASLQRMLECGIIAVIRAESPEQALRIATACKEGGIESIEITMTVPGAVDVIRVP' A
#
# COMPACT_ATOMS: atom_id res chain seq x y z
N MET A 1 -14.38 -15.07 11.76
CA MET A 1 -13.03 -14.55 12.02
C MET A 1 -13.03 -13.09 11.60
N TYR A 2 -12.69 -12.14 12.48
CA TYR A 2 -12.82 -10.71 12.17
C TYR A 2 -11.69 -10.27 11.23
N GLU A 3 -11.98 -10.08 9.93
CA GLU A 3 -10.99 -9.68 8.90
C GLU A 3 -10.19 -8.42 9.28
N LYS A 4 -10.84 -7.47 9.95
CA LYS A 4 -10.20 -6.27 10.49
C LYS A 4 -9.06 -6.61 11.48
N LEU A 5 -9.27 -7.62 12.34
CA LEU A 5 -8.28 -8.03 13.33
C LEU A 5 -7.06 -8.68 12.67
N ALA A 6 -7.29 -9.48 11.62
CA ALA A 6 -6.22 -10.10 10.84
C ALA A 6 -5.37 -9.05 10.11
N SER A 7 -5.98 -8.03 9.51
CA SER A 7 -5.22 -6.92 8.92
C SER A 7 -4.45 -6.13 9.98
N LEU A 8 -5.04 -5.87 11.15
CA LEU A 8 -4.34 -5.20 12.25
C LEU A 8 -3.12 -5.99 12.73
N GLN A 9 -3.24 -7.32 12.87
CA GLN A 9 -2.12 -8.18 13.26
C GLN A 9 -0.98 -8.10 12.24
N ARG A 10 -1.27 -8.19 10.93
CA ARG A 10 -0.24 -8.06 9.88
C ARG A 10 0.46 -6.69 9.90
N MET A 11 -0.29 -5.61 10.14
CA MET A 11 0.28 -4.27 10.30
C MET A 11 1.23 -4.19 11.52
N LEU A 12 0.86 -4.81 12.64
CA LEU A 12 1.69 -4.86 13.85
C LEU A 12 2.93 -5.74 13.68
N GLU A 13 2.81 -6.87 12.99
CA GLU A 13 3.91 -7.79 12.70
C GLU A 13 4.93 -7.16 11.73
N CYS A 14 4.46 -6.45 10.69
CA CYS A 14 5.33 -5.72 9.77
C CYS A 14 6.00 -4.51 10.44
N GLY A 15 5.30 -3.84 11.37
CA GLY A 15 5.84 -2.74 12.19
C GLY A 15 6.02 -1.41 11.45
N ILE A 16 5.71 -1.34 10.15
CA ILE A 16 5.80 -0.15 9.31
C ILE A 16 4.65 -0.10 8.29
N ILE A 17 4.23 1.12 7.93
CA ILE A 17 3.27 1.39 6.84
C ILE A 17 3.91 2.37 5.88
N ALA A 18 4.00 2.01 4.59
CA ALA A 18 4.46 2.94 3.56
C ALA A 18 3.30 3.82 3.08
N VAL A 19 3.39 5.14 3.28
CA VAL A 19 2.41 6.11 2.77
C VAL A 19 2.94 6.70 1.47
N ILE A 20 2.26 6.39 0.36
CA ILE A 20 2.69 6.77 -0.99
C ILE A 20 1.88 7.96 -1.48
N ARG A 21 2.62 9.04 -1.78
CA ARG A 21 2.17 10.18 -2.57
C ARG A 21 2.96 10.19 -3.87
N ALA A 22 2.26 10.37 -4.99
CA ALA A 22 2.82 10.31 -6.32
C ALA A 22 2.03 11.23 -7.27
N GLU A 23 2.68 11.63 -8.35
CA GLU A 23 2.11 12.51 -9.37
C GLU A 23 1.44 11.74 -10.51
N SER A 24 1.64 10.42 -10.58
CA SER A 24 1.00 9.54 -11.57
C SER A 24 0.70 8.13 -11.02
N PRO A 25 -0.27 7.41 -11.62
CA PRO A 25 -0.56 6.02 -11.27
C PRO A 25 0.67 5.10 -11.42
N GLU A 26 1.45 5.30 -12.49
CA GLU A 26 2.62 4.46 -12.79
C GLU A 26 3.73 4.68 -11.77
N GLN A 27 3.92 5.91 -11.32
CA GLN A 27 4.86 6.21 -10.24
C GLN A 27 4.41 5.56 -8.93
N ALA A 28 3.13 5.69 -8.57
CA ALA A 28 2.58 5.06 -7.38
C ALA A 28 2.76 3.54 -7.40
N LEU A 29 2.47 2.91 -8.54
CA LEU A 29 2.63 1.47 -8.72
C LEU A 29 4.09 1.03 -8.58
N ARG A 30 5.04 1.75 -9.21
CA ARG A 30 6.47 1.45 -9.06
C ARG A 30 6.94 1.52 -7.61
N ILE A 31 6.51 2.55 -6.88
CA ILE A 31 6.86 2.70 -5.45
C ILE A 31 6.23 1.56 -4.63
N ALA A 32 4.95 1.25 -4.86
CA ALA A 32 4.26 0.17 -4.15
C ALA A 32 4.91 -1.19 -4.38
N THR A 33 5.30 -1.51 -5.62
CA THR A 33 6.03 -2.73 -5.96
C THR A 33 7.39 -2.78 -5.25
N ALA A 34 8.15 -1.69 -5.28
CA ALA A 34 9.45 -1.64 -4.59
C ALA A 34 9.31 -1.79 -3.06
N CYS A 35 8.27 -1.20 -2.46
CA CYS A 35 7.95 -1.38 -1.04
C CYS A 35 7.65 -2.85 -0.71
N LYS A 36 6.84 -3.52 -1.54
CA LYS A 36 6.50 -4.95 -1.39
C LYS A 36 7.74 -5.83 -1.51
N GLU A 37 8.60 -5.58 -2.51
CA GLU A 37 9.89 -6.28 -2.69
C GLU A 37 10.84 -6.05 -1.52
N GLY A 38 10.79 -4.87 -0.89
CA GLY A 38 11.53 -4.53 0.32
C GLY A 38 10.97 -5.13 1.62
N GLY A 39 9.88 -5.91 1.56
CA GLY A 39 9.27 -6.55 2.72
C GLY A 39 8.25 -5.70 3.48
N ILE A 40 7.80 -4.57 2.91
CA ILE A 40 6.72 -3.77 3.49
C ILE A 40 5.38 -4.35 3.03
N GLU A 41 4.66 -5.00 3.95
CA GLU A 41 3.38 -5.62 3.63
C GLU A 41 2.21 -4.61 3.62
N SER A 42 2.30 -3.57 4.45
CA SER A 42 1.23 -2.57 4.61
C SER A 42 1.55 -1.28 3.84
N ILE A 43 0.76 -0.99 2.80
CA ILE A 43 0.94 0.16 1.92
C ILE A 43 -0.35 0.98 1.86
N GLU A 44 -0.25 2.30 2.03
CA GLU A 44 -1.33 3.27 1.87
C GLU A 44 -1.07 4.12 0.63
N ILE A 45 -1.97 4.07 -0.36
CA ILE A 45 -1.97 5.01 -1.49
C ILE A 45 -2.87 6.19 -1.14
N THR A 46 -2.33 7.40 -1.12
CA THR A 46 -3.16 8.57 -0.81
C THR A 46 -4.13 8.87 -1.97
N MET A 47 -5.33 9.36 -1.65
CA MET A 47 -6.34 9.73 -2.66
C MET A 47 -5.96 10.99 -3.48
N THR A 48 -4.84 11.64 -3.14
CA THR A 48 -4.25 12.73 -3.95
C THR A 48 -3.49 12.20 -5.17
N VAL A 49 -3.19 10.90 -5.23
CA VAL A 49 -2.61 10.25 -6.41
C VAL A 49 -3.71 10.17 -7.49
N PRO A 50 -3.47 10.65 -8.72
CA PRO A 50 -4.41 10.45 -9.82
C PRO A 50 -4.68 8.95 -10.02
N GLY A 51 -5.96 8.56 -10.08
CA GLY A 51 -6.33 7.14 -10.25
C GLY A 51 -5.98 6.23 -9.06
N ALA A 52 -5.83 6.76 -7.84
CA ALA A 52 -5.45 5.99 -6.64
C ALA A 52 -6.23 4.67 -6.45
N VAL A 53 -7.53 4.68 -6.73
CA VAL A 53 -8.39 3.48 -6.62
C VAL A 53 -7.97 2.40 -7.62
N ASP A 54 -7.57 2.78 -8.82
CA ASP A 54 -7.10 1.84 -9.84
C ASP A 54 -5.75 1.26 -9.44
N VAL A 55 -4.84 2.09 -8.90
CA VAL A 55 -3.56 1.63 -8.34
C VAL A 55 -3.77 0.58 -7.24
N ILE A 56 -4.73 0.80 -6.34
CA ILE A 56 -5.06 -0.12 -5.24
C ILE A 56 -5.62 -1.46 -5.74
N ARG A 57 -6.26 -1.49 -6.91
CA ARG A 57 -6.87 -2.71 -7.47
C ARG A 57 -5.87 -3.64 -8.17
N VAL A 58 -4.64 -3.18 -8.43
CA VAL A 58 -3.62 -3.98 -9.10
C VAL A 58 -3.09 -5.07 -8.13
N PRO A 59 -2.96 -6.34 -8.56
CA PRO A 59 -2.49 -7.45 -7.72
C PRO A 59 -1.01 -7.38 -7.30
#